data_AF-A0A2M7VFG7-F1
#
_entry.id   AF-A0A2M7VFG7-F1
#
_cell.length_a   1.000
_cell.length_b   1.000
_cell.length_c   1.000
_cell.angle_alpha   90.00
_cell.angle_beta   90.00
_cell.angle_gamma   90.00
#
_symmetry.space_group_name_H-M   'P 1'
#
loop_
_entity.id
_entity.type
_entity.pdbx_description
1 polymer ?
#
loop_
_entity_poly.entity_id
_entity_poly.type
_entity_poly.pdbx_seq_one_letter_code
_entity_poly.pdbx_strand_id
1 'polypeptide(L)'
;MYLFLGENDRVIYVGKAKNLKRRVSSYFSSSNLGEKTSQLVSKVKKIKTIKVSSEIESLLLEANLIKKYKPHFNVKLTDGKAYPLIKITIKDDYPKVLIARRM
;
A
#
# COMPACT_ATOMS: atom_id res chain seq x y z
N MET A 1 -4.56 1.82 -6.34
CA MET A 1 -3.16 1.61 -5.90
C MET A 1 -2.22 2.49 -6.71
N TYR A 2 -1.11 2.95 -6.13
CA TYR A 2 -0.04 3.68 -6.83
C TYR A 2 1.35 3.26 -6.36
N LEU A 3 2.33 3.41 -7.24
CA LEU A 3 3.74 3.15 -7.01
C LEU A 3 4.54 4.35 -7.48
N PHE A 4 5.50 4.77 -6.65
CA PHE A 4 6.54 5.68 -7.08
C PHE A 4 7.80 4.89 -7.37
N LEU A 5 8.35 5.16 -8.55
CA LEU A 5 9.54 4.52 -9.08
C LEU A 5 10.64 5.57 -9.16
N GLY A 6 11.82 5.20 -8.67
CA GLY A 6 13.03 6.00 -8.81
C GLY A 6 13.83 5.61 -10.05
N GLU A 7 15.14 5.75 -9.96
CA GLU A 7 16.07 5.32 -11.02
C GLU A 7 15.95 3.82 -11.30
N ASN A 8 16.23 3.44 -12.55
CA ASN A 8 16.18 2.06 -13.04
C ASN A 8 14.82 1.37 -12.80
N ASP A 9 13.71 2.11 -12.87
CA ASP A 9 12.35 1.64 -12.58
C ASP A 9 12.20 0.98 -11.18
N ARG A 10 13.10 1.26 -10.23
CA ARG A 10 13.05 0.67 -8.88
C ARG A 10 11.87 1.24 -8.10
N VAL A 11 11.02 0.37 -7.56
CA VAL A 11 9.91 0.80 -6.68
C VAL A 11 10.50 1.32 -5.37
N ILE A 12 10.29 2.61 -5.10
CA ILE A 12 10.78 3.30 -3.90
C ILE A 12 9.68 3.61 -2.89
N TYR A 13 8.41 3.60 -3.34
CA TYR A 13 7.24 3.72 -2.47
C TYR A 13 6.01 3.05 -3.08
N VAL A 14 5.15 2.48 -2.24
CA VAL A 14 3.85 1.89 -2.58
C VAL A 14 2.79 2.49 -1.66
N GLY A 15 1.64 2.87 -2.23
CA GLY A 15 0.51 3.33 -1.43
C GLY A 15 -0.85 3.10 -2.09
N LYS A 16 -1.89 3.25 -1.29
CA LYS A 16 -3.30 3.25 -1.72
C LYS A 16 -3.97 4.59 -1.50
N ALA A 17 -5.02 4.86 -2.28
CA ALA A 17 -5.85 6.05 -2.13
C ALA A 17 -7.24 5.80 -2.70
N LYS A 18 -8.27 6.34 -2.05
CA LYS A 18 -9.64 6.41 -2.61
C LYS A 18 -9.68 7.33 -3.83
N ASN A 19 -9.00 8.47 -3.76
CA ASN A 19 -8.82 9.39 -4.88
C ASN A 19 -7.33 9.53 -5.22
N LEU A 20 -6.90 8.83 -6.28
CA LEU A 20 -5.50 8.80 -6.71
C LEU A 20 -5.00 10.18 -7.14
N LYS A 21 -5.80 10.94 -7.91
CA LYS A 21 -5.41 12.26 -8.40
C LYS A 21 -5.08 13.19 -7.24
N ARG A 22 -6.02 13.35 -6.30
CA ARG A 22 -5.82 14.20 -5.12
C ARG A 22 -4.63 13.74 -4.27
N ARG A 23 -4.50 12.43 -4.05
CA ARG A 23 -3.42 11.89 -3.21
C ARG A 23 -2.05 12.10 -3.85
N VAL A 24 -1.90 11.78 -5.14
CA VAL A 24 -0.63 11.95 -5.86
C VAL A 24 -0.29 13.44 -5.96
N SER A 25 -1.24 14.30 -6.34
CA SER A 25 -1.00 15.75 -6.43
C SER A 25 -0.53 16.37 -5.11
N SER A 26 -1.01 15.90 -3.95
CA SER A 26 -0.58 16.44 -2.65
C SER A 26 0.93 16.30 -2.37
N TYR A 27 1.61 15.35 -3.01
CA TYR A 27 3.07 15.20 -2.90
C TYR A 27 3.83 16.26 -3.68
N PHE A 28 3.20 16.92 -4.65
CA PHE A 28 3.87 17.86 -5.55
C PHE A 28 3.36 19.29 -5.42
N SER A 29 2.21 19.49 -4.76
CA SER A 29 1.56 20.81 -4.64
C SER A 29 1.81 21.51 -3.29
N SER A 30 2.39 20.84 -2.30
CA SER A 30 2.61 21.41 -0.97
C SER A 30 4.05 21.89 -0.80
N SER A 31 4.23 23.12 -0.33
CA SER A 31 5.54 23.68 0.03
C SER A 31 6.08 23.14 1.36
N ASN A 32 5.21 22.66 2.25
CA ASN A 32 5.56 22.16 3.58
C ASN A 32 5.47 20.64 3.66
N LEU A 33 6.20 19.95 2.80
CA LEU A 33 6.39 18.51 2.92
C LEU A 33 7.42 18.26 4.03
N GLY A 34 7.11 17.35 4.97
CA GLY A 34 8.09 16.89 5.95
C GLY A 34 9.31 16.27 5.25
N GLU A 35 10.48 16.34 5.89
CA GLU A 35 11.78 16.02 5.28
C GLU A 35 11.80 14.67 4.52
N LYS A 36 11.29 13.60 5.14
CA LYS A 36 11.21 12.26 4.52
C LYS A 36 10.37 12.25 3.23
N THR A 37 9.26 12.98 3.23
CA THR A 37 8.38 13.08 2.07
C THR A 37 9.05 13.90 0.96
N SER A 38 9.73 14.99 1.31
CA SER A 38 10.52 15.77 0.36
C SER A 38 11.63 14.93 -0.30
N GLN A 39 12.34 14.12 0.48
CA GLN A 39 13.35 13.18 -0.03
C GLN A 39 12.76 12.07 -0.90
N LEU A 40 11.56 11.57 -0.57
CA LEU A 40 10.85 10.63 -1.43
C LEU A 40 10.55 11.28 -2.78
N VAL A 41 9.93 12.46 -2.76
CA VAL A 41 9.47 13.19 -3.95
C VAL A 41 10.64 13.53 -4.87
N SER A 42 11.78 13.98 -4.32
CA SER A 42 12.97 14.29 -5.11
C SER A 42 13.56 13.08 -5.85
N LYS A 43 13.31 11.86 -5.37
CA LYS A 43 13.76 10.61 -6.00
C LYS A 43 12.74 9.98 -6.96
N VAL A 44 11.52 10.51 -7.06
CA VAL A 44 10.52 9.97 -7.99
C VAL A 44 10.89 10.33 -9.43
N LYS A 45 11.03 9.32 -10.27
CA LYS A 45 11.22 9.46 -11.73
C LYS A 45 9.97 9.08 -12.51
N LYS A 46 9.15 8.18 -11.96
CA LYS A 46 7.95 7.67 -12.63
C LYS A 46 6.88 7.26 -11.64
N ILE A 47 5.63 7.44 -12.02
CA ILE A 47 4.46 7.06 -11.24
C ILE A 47 3.69 5.98 -12.01
N LYS A 48 3.40 4.86 -11.36
CA LYS A 48 2.52 3.81 -11.89
C LYS A 48 1.26 3.72 -11.06
N THR A 49 0.12 3.46 -11.70
CA THR A 49 -1.17 3.23 -11.03
C THR A 49 -1.68 1.84 -11.36
N ILE A 50 -2.38 1.23 -10.40
CA ILE A 50 -3.04 -0.06 -10.58
C ILE A 50 -4.49 0.13 -10.15
N LYS A 51 -5.42 -0.16 -11.08
CA LYS A 51 -6.85 -0.18 -10.81
C LYS A 51 -7.17 -1.43 -10.00
N VAL A 52 -7.95 -1.25 -8.95
CA VAL A 52 -8.42 -2.30 -8.05
C VAL A 52 -9.93 -2.16 -7.93
N SER A 53 -10.62 -3.28 -7.83
CA SER A 53 -12.08 -3.36 -7.82
C SER A 53 -12.68 -3.20 -6.42
N SER A 54 -11.89 -3.44 -5.37
CA SER A 54 -12.34 -3.33 -3.98
C SER A 54 -11.25 -2.84 -3.03
N GLU A 55 -11.67 -2.39 -1.84
CA GLU A 55 -10.75 -2.01 -0.76
C GLU A 55 -9.94 -3.19 -0.23
N ILE A 56 -10.57 -4.38 -0.13
CA ILE A 56 -9.93 -5.62 0.30
C ILE A 56 -8.83 -6.03 -0.70
N GLU A 57 -9.14 -5.98 -2.00
CA GLU A 57 -8.14 -6.24 -3.04
C GLU A 57 -6.97 -5.25 -2.97
N SER A 58 -7.26 -3.96 -2.78
CA SER A 58 -6.23 -2.95 -2.60
C SER A 58 -5.33 -3.24 -1.41
N LEU A 59 -5.88 -3.73 -0.30
CA LEU A 59 -5.14 -4.07 0.91
C LEU A 59 -4.20 -5.26 0.69
N LEU A 60 -4.71 -6.33 0.06
CA LEU A 60 -3.93 -7.52 -0.26
C LEU A 60 -2.81 -7.20 -1.25
N LEU A 61 -3.13 -6.44 -2.30
CA LEU A 61 -2.16 -6.05 -3.32
C LEU A 61 -1.06 -5.16 -2.72
N GLU A 62 -1.42 -4.20 -1.87
CA GLU A 62 -0.45 -3.35 -1.16
C GLU A 62 0.54 -4.18 -0.33
N ALA A 63 0.03 -5.07 0.51
CA ALA A 63 0.87 -5.94 1.33
C ALA A 63 1.80 -6.80 0.48
N ASN A 64 1.30 -7.37 -0.62
CA ASN A 64 2.10 -8.17 -1.55
C ASN A 64 3.19 -7.34 -2.24
N LEU A 65 2.89 -6.12 -2.68
CA LEU A 65 3.87 -5.24 -3.35
C LEU A 65 4.92 -4.73 -2.37
N ILE A 66 4.55 -4.37 -1.14
CA ILE A 66 5.50 -3.97 -0.10
C ILE A 66 6.41 -5.16 0.25
N LYS A 67 5.85 -6.37 0.40
CA LYS A 67 6.64 -7.59 0.67
C LYS A 67 7.59 -7.93 -0.48
N LYS A 68 7.12 -7.80 -1.73
CA LYS A 68 7.89 -8.09 -2.94
C LYS A 68 9.04 -7.10 -3.14
N TYR A 69 8.78 -5.80 -3.05
CA TYR A 69 9.76 -4.78 -3.43
C TYR A 69 10.56 -4.22 -2.25
N LYS A 70 10.08 -4.40 -1.01
CA LYS A 70 10.66 -3.81 0.21
C LYS A 70 11.11 -2.36 0.01
N PRO A 71 10.22 -1.49 -0.49
CA PRO A 71 10.56 -0.13 -0.87
C PRO A 71 11.13 0.67 0.30
N HIS A 72 12.19 1.43 0.05
CA HIS A 72 12.97 2.13 1.08
C HIS A 72 12.15 3.17 1.87
N PHE A 73 11.24 3.88 1.20
CA PHE A 73 10.46 4.96 1.83
C PHE A 73 9.12 4.50 2.42
N ASN A 74 8.70 3.26 2.20
CA ASN A 74 7.63 2.72 3.04
C ASN A 74 8.24 2.51 4.43
N VAL A 75 7.81 3.32 5.39
CA VAL A 75 8.12 3.08 6.81
C VAL A 75 7.79 1.62 7.04
N LYS A 76 8.80 0.84 7.45
CA LYS A 76 8.65 -0.57 7.73
C LYS A 76 7.40 -0.70 8.60
N LEU A 77 6.36 -1.33 8.06
CA LEU A 77 5.48 -2.15 8.88
C LEU A 77 6.39 -3.31 9.34
N THR A 78 7.28 -3.01 10.29
CA THR A 78 8.33 -3.91 10.76
C THR A 78 7.77 -5.04 11.59
N ASP A 79 6.49 -4.97 11.92
CA ASP A 79 5.74 -6.15 12.30
C ASP A 79 5.36 -6.87 11.01
N GLY A 80 6.00 -8.01 10.73
CA GLY A 80 5.65 -8.92 9.64
C GLY A 80 4.24 -9.54 9.78
N LYS A 81 3.30 -8.81 10.38
CA LYS A 81 1.90 -9.17 10.53
C LYS A 81 1.21 -8.85 9.21
N ALA A 82 1.03 -9.87 8.39
CA ALA A 82 0.02 -9.84 7.36
C ALA A 82 -1.31 -9.39 8.00
N TYR A 83 -2.09 -8.56 7.30
CA TYR A 83 -3.40 -8.15 7.80
C TYR A 83 -4.21 -9.40 8.20
N PRO A 84 -4.68 -9.50 9.45
CA PRO A 84 -5.43 -10.66 9.89
C PRO A 84 -6.73 -10.71 9.08
N LEU A 85 -6.87 -11.74 8.25
CA LEU A 85 -8.09 -11.96 7.49
C LEU A 85 -8.99 -12.86 8.33
N ILE A 86 -10.09 -12.30 8.81
CA ILE A 86 -11.08 -13.02 9.60
C ILE A 86 -12.20 -13.46 8.65
N LYS A 87 -12.52 -14.75 8.65
CA LYS A 87 -13.70 -15.32 7.98
C LYS A 87 -14.75 -15.58 9.04
N ILE A 88 -15.95 -15.04 8.83
CA ILE A 88 -17.12 -15.34 9.65
C ILE A 88 -17.99 -16.31 8.85
N THR A 89 -18.27 -17.50 9.41
CA THR A 89 -19.25 -18.41 8.81
C THR A 89 -20.65 -17.91 9.14
N ILE A 90 -21.52 -17.80 8.13
CA ILE A 90 -22.91 -17.33 8.28
C ILE A 90 -23.94 -18.43 7.99
N LYS A 91 -23.47 -19.64 7.67
CA LYS A 91 -24.30 -20.79 7.26
C LYS A 91 -24.25 -21.95 8.26
N ASP A 92 -23.47 -21.83 9.34
CA ASP A 92 -23.44 -22.80 10.44
C ASP A 92 -24.53 -22.45 11.45
N ASP A 93 -24.95 -23.42 12.28
CA ASP A 93 -25.95 -23.20 13.35
C ASP A 93 -25.61 -22.02 14.28
N TYR A 94 -24.32 -21.71 14.43
CA TYR A 94 -23.82 -20.51 15.09
C TYR A 94 -22.64 -19.92 14.30
N PRO A 95 -22.52 -18.58 14.16
CA PRO A 95 -21.42 -17.96 13.44
C PRO A 95 -20.06 -18.27 14.07
N LYS A 96 -19.10 -18.75 13.26
CA LYS A 96 -17.73 -19.03 13.71
C LYS A 96 -16.76 -18.00 13.17
N VAL A 97 -15.87 -17.52 14.03
CA VAL A 97 -14.76 -16.63 13.68
C VAL A 97 -13.54 -17.50 13.36
N LEU A 98 -13.12 -17.52 12.10
CA LEU A 98 -11.98 -18.30 11.61
C LEU A 98 -10.88 -17.37 11.10
N ILE A 99 -9.63 -17.72 11.37
CA ILE A 99 -8.48 -17.03 10.76
C ILE A 99 -8.30 -17.62 9.36
N ALA A 100 -8.55 -16.82 8.32
CA ALA A 100 -8.56 -17.27 6.93
C ALA A 100 -7.14 -17.47 6.35
N ARG A 101 -6.09 -17.03 7.06
CA ARG A 101 -4.69 -17.27 6.68
C ARG A 101 -3.86 -17.59 7.92
N ARG A 102 -3.48 -18.86 8.10
CA ARG A 102 -2.42 -19.24 9.06
C ARG A 102 -1.07 -18.74 8.52
N MET A 103 -0.27 -18.14 9.39
CA MET A 103 1.09 -17.68 9.09
C MET A 103 2.04 -18.86 8.94
#